data_AF-A0A0E0Q0U5-F1
#
_entry.id   AF-A0A0E0Q0U5-F1
#
_cell.length_a   1.000
_cell.length_b   1.000
_cell.length_c   1.000
_cell.angle_alpha   90.00
_cell.angle_beta   90.00
_cell.angle_gamma   90.00
#
_symmetry.space_group_name_H-M   'P 1'
#
loop_
_entity.id
_entity.type
_entity.pdbx_description
1 polymer ?
#
loop_
_entity_poly.entity_id
_entity_poly.type
_entity_poly.pdbx_seq_one_letter_code
_entity_poly.pdbx_strand_id
1 'polypeptide(L)'
;MLASWFRLKYPHVTIGAVASSAPILQFDYITPWSSFYEAVSQDYKSESFNCFSVIKAAWDLIDERGSTDAGLLQLSKTFRACKTVKSVYSFRNWLWTAFVYTAMVDYPTPANFLMNLPAYPIKEMCKIIHGFPAGADIVDKAFAAASLYYNYTGDQTCFQLEDGEDPHGLSGWGWQACTEMVMPMTISNESMFPPFTFTYEGKSDDCFQSYGVRPRPHWITTEYGGNRIDLVLKRFGSNIIFSNGMRDPWSRGGVLKNISSSIIALVTEKGAHHLDFRSATKDDPDWVVEQRRQEVKIIQGWIDQYNEDLAQISK
;
A
#
# COMPACT_ATOMS: atom_id res chain seq x y z
N MET A 1 -11.34 -4.44 -2.29
CA MET A 1 -11.80 -5.71 -1.66
C MET A 1 -13.31 -5.76 -1.53
N LEU A 2 -13.93 -4.77 -0.87
CA LEU A 2 -15.38 -4.72 -0.67
C LEU A 2 -16.19 -4.88 -1.97
N ALA A 3 -15.81 -4.19 -3.05
CA ALA A 3 -16.52 -4.29 -4.33
C ALA A 3 -16.59 -5.74 -4.88
N SER A 4 -15.48 -6.48 -4.86
CA SER A 4 -15.47 -7.88 -5.33
C SER A 4 -16.24 -8.81 -4.40
N TRP A 5 -16.13 -8.63 -3.09
CA TRP A 5 -16.89 -9.41 -2.12
C TRP A 5 -18.39 -9.13 -2.17
N PHE A 6 -18.77 -7.87 -2.41
CA PHE A 6 -20.17 -7.48 -2.55
C PHE A 6 -20.78 -8.08 -3.81
N ARG A 7 -20.09 -8.02 -4.96
CA ARG A 7 -20.53 -8.71 -6.18
C ARG A 7 -20.61 -10.23 -5.99
N LEU A 8 -19.68 -10.84 -5.25
CA LEU A 8 -19.69 -12.27 -4.98
C LEU A 8 -20.88 -12.70 -4.11
N LYS A 9 -21.18 -11.96 -3.04
CA LYS A 9 -22.24 -12.32 -2.06
C LYS A 9 -23.63 -11.84 -2.48
N TYR A 10 -23.73 -10.72 -3.21
CA TYR A 10 -24.99 -10.08 -3.57
C TYR A 10 -25.08 -9.82 -5.09
N PRO A 11 -24.98 -10.86 -5.94
CA PRO A 11 -25.01 -10.69 -7.39
C PRO A 11 -26.37 -10.21 -7.94
N HIS A 12 -27.42 -10.22 -7.11
CA HIS A 12 -28.75 -9.71 -7.44
C HIS A 12 -28.88 -8.20 -7.21
N VAL A 13 -27.92 -7.56 -6.52
CA VAL A 13 -27.94 -6.11 -6.21
C VAL A 13 -27.07 -5.31 -7.18
N THR A 14 -25.96 -5.89 -7.64
CA THR A 14 -25.00 -5.21 -8.53
C THR A 14 -24.82 -5.98 -9.82
N ILE A 15 -24.63 -5.31 -10.96
CA ILE A 15 -24.40 -5.97 -12.26
C ILE A 15 -22.95 -6.48 -12.39
N GLY A 16 -22.00 -5.78 -11.76
CA GLY A 16 -20.58 -6.12 -11.76
C GLY A 16 -19.79 -5.30 -10.73
N ALA A 17 -18.48 -5.53 -10.66
CA ALA A 17 -17.57 -4.81 -9.77
C ALA A 17 -16.22 -4.54 -10.42
N VAL A 18 -15.66 -3.36 -10.18
CA VAL A 18 -14.24 -3.08 -10.40
C VAL A 18 -13.55 -3.06 -9.05
N ALA A 19 -12.64 -4.01 -8.84
CA ALA A 19 -11.87 -4.18 -7.62
C ALA A 19 -10.42 -3.80 -7.89
N SER A 20 -10.17 -2.49 -7.97
CA SER A 20 -8.83 -1.95 -8.17
C SER A 20 -7.96 -2.12 -6.93
N SER A 21 -6.75 -2.64 -7.15
CA SER A 21 -5.70 -2.85 -6.16
C SER A 21 -6.21 -3.51 -4.88
N ALA A 22 -7.04 -4.55 -5.07
CA ALA A 22 -7.76 -5.21 -4.00
C ALA A 22 -7.00 -6.47 -3.54
N PRO A 23 -6.31 -6.44 -2.37
CA PRO A 23 -5.47 -7.54 -1.92
C PRO A 23 -6.29 -8.68 -1.25
N ILE A 24 -7.28 -9.24 -1.97
CA ILE A 24 -8.18 -10.27 -1.42
C ILE A 24 -7.49 -11.60 -1.09
N LEU A 25 -6.23 -11.77 -1.48
CA LEU A 25 -5.38 -12.93 -1.21
C LEU A 25 -4.39 -12.67 -0.05
N GLN A 26 -4.37 -11.48 0.56
CA GLN A 26 -3.44 -11.15 1.65
C GLN A 26 -3.89 -11.71 3.01
N PHE A 27 -4.28 -12.99 3.06
CA PHE A 27 -4.77 -13.65 4.28
C PHE A 27 -4.17 -15.04 4.43
N ASP A 28 -4.11 -15.52 5.68
CA ASP A 28 -3.53 -16.82 6.03
C ASP A 28 -2.19 -17.04 5.31
N TYR A 29 -2.05 -18.14 4.58
CA TYR A 29 -0.83 -18.48 3.83
C TYR A 29 -1.04 -18.41 2.30
N ILE A 30 -2.07 -17.69 1.84
CA ILE A 30 -2.44 -17.63 0.41
C ILE A 30 -1.35 -16.91 -0.39
N THR A 31 -0.91 -15.75 0.11
CA THR A 31 0.24 -14.99 -0.40
C THR A 31 1.38 -15.07 0.60
N PRO A 32 2.65 -15.23 0.16
CA PRO A 32 3.79 -15.21 1.07
C PRO A 32 3.82 -13.93 1.92
N TRP A 33 4.04 -14.08 3.23
CA TRP A 33 3.97 -12.97 4.18
C TRP A 33 4.99 -11.86 3.90
N SER A 34 6.11 -12.18 3.24
CA SER A 34 7.15 -11.20 2.90
C SER A 34 6.81 -10.34 1.68
N SER A 35 5.82 -10.73 0.87
CA SER A 35 5.65 -10.17 -0.47
C SER A 35 5.41 -8.66 -0.50
N PHE A 36 4.70 -8.11 0.50
CA PHE A 36 4.44 -6.68 0.58
C PHE A 36 5.73 -5.86 0.71
N TYR A 37 6.56 -6.16 1.71
CA TYR A 37 7.79 -5.40 1.97
C TYR A 37 8.90 -5.71 0.98
N GLU A 38 8.92 -6.91 0.38
CA GLU A 38 9.76 -7.20 -0.79
C GLU A 38 9.38 -6.33 -1.99
N ALA A 39 8.09 -6.12 -2.25
CA ALA A 39 7.63 -5.25 -3.33
C ALA A 39 8.06 -3.79 -3.09
N VAL A 40 7.80 -3.23 -1.91
CA VAL A 40 8.27 -1.87 -1.55
C VAL A 40 9.78 -1.76 -1.74
N SER A 41 10.54 -2.74 -1.23
CA SER A 41 12.00 -2.78 -1.37
C SER A 41 12.45 -2.81 -2.84
N GLN A 42 11.74 -3.57 -3.66
CA GLN A 42 12.04 -3.72 -5.09
C GLN A 42 11.76 -2.43 -5.87
N ASP A 43 10.74 -1.65 -5.51
CA ASP A 43 10.43 -0.39 -6.18
C ASP A 43 11.60 0.61 -6.04
N TYR A 44 12.09 0.80 -4.81
CA TYR A 44 13.27 1.64 -4.54
C TYR A 44 14.54 1.06 -5.17
N LYS A 45 14.75 -0.25 -5.09
CA LYS A 45 15.93 -0.91 -5.66
C LYS A 45 15.97 -0.81 -7.19
N SER A 46 14.81 -0.90 -7.84
CA SER A 46 14.68 -0.78 -9.31
C SER A 46 14.96 0.63 -9.80
N GLU A 47 14.64 1.64 -9.00
CA GLU A 47 14.96 3.03 -9.30
C GLU A 47 16.45 3.33 -9.04
N SER A 48 16.96 2.90 -7.88
CA SER A 48 18.39 3.01 -7.58
C SER A 48 18.85 2.08 -6.46
N PHE A 49 19.85 1.25 -6.76
CA PHE A 49 20.51 0.41 -5.76
C PHE A 49 21.15 1.21 -4.61
N ASN A 50 21.71 2.39 -4.91
CA ASN A 50 22.29 3.28 -3.89
C ASN A 50 21.20 3.81 -2.93
N CYS A 51 20.07 4.27 -3.49
CA CYS A 51 18.91 4.73 -2.72
C CYS A 51 18.40 3.65 -1.76
N PHE A 52 18.17 2.44 -2.28
CA PHE A 52 17.84 1.26 -1.48
C PHE A 52 18.86 1.00 -0.35
N SER A 53 20.16 1.05 -0.66
CA SER A 53 21.23 0.75 0.30
C SER A 53 21.33 1.80 1.40
N VAL A 54 21.16 3.08 1.08
CA VAL A 54 21.14 4.18 2.05
C VAL A 54 19.96 4.03 3.00
N ILE A 55 18.75 3.78 2.48
CA ILE A 55 17.56 3.58 3.31
C ILE A 55 17.77 2.38 4.25
N LYS A 56 18.28 1.26 3.71
CA LYS A 56 18.55 0.05 4.48
C LYS A 56 19.56 0.28 5.62
N ALA A 57 20.62 1.04 5.37
CA ALA A 57 21.64 1.34 6.38
C ALA A 57 21.17 2.36 7.45
N ALA A 58 20.17 3.17 7.14
CA ALA A 58 19.72 4.23 8.04
C ALA A 58 19.10 3.70 9.34
N TRP A 59 18.47 2.52 9.31
CA TRP A 59 17.75 1.98 10.47
C TRP A 59 18.67 1.67 11.65
N ASP A 60 19.74 0.91 11.42
CA ASP A 60 20.69 0.54 12.47
C ASP A 60 21.37 1.78 13.06
N LEU A 61 21.68 2.78 12.22
CA LEU A 61 22.26 4.05 12.66
C LEU A 61 21.29 4.88 13.50
N ILE A 62 20.00 4.84 13.20
CA ILE A 62 18.98 5.52 14.00
C ILE A 62 18.82 4.82 15.36
N ASP A 63 18.80 3.48 15.38
CA ASP A 63 18.73 2.71 16.62
C ASP A 63 19.96 2.94 17.51
N GLU A 64 21.16 2.94 16.91
CA GLU A 64 22.42 3.22 17.62
C GLU A 64 22.42 4.64 18.20
N ARG A 65 22.12 5.66 17.37
CA ARG A 65 22.11 7.06 17.80
C ARG A 65 20.99 7.34 18.80
N GLY A 66 19.84 6.71 18.65
CA GLY A 66 18.67 6.90 19.51
C GLY A 66 18.76 6.19 20.87
N SER A 67 19.86 5.48 21.16
CA SER A 67 20.03 4.70 22.40
C SER A 67 20.27 5.55 23.66
N THR A 68 20.47 6.86 23.52
CA THR A 68 20.74 7.78 24.64
C THR A 68 19.91 9.05 24.52
N ASP A 69 19.62 9.72 25.63
CA ASP A 69 18.87 11.00 25.64
C ASP A 69 19.56 12.08 24.80
N ALA A 70 20.89 12.15 24.85
CA ALA A 70 21.67 13.10 24.04
C ALA A 70 21.54 12.78 22.54
N GLY A 71 21.51 11.50 22.19
CA GLY A 71 21.33 11.03 20.84
C GLY A 71 19.90 11.25 20.31
N LEU A 72 18.87 11.01 21.13
CA LEU A 72 17.47 11.38 20.81
C LEU A 72 17.32 12.88 20.58
N LEU A 73 18.00 13.72 21.38
CA LEU A 73 18.03 15.17 21.16
C LEU A 73 18.71 15.52 19.83
N GLN A 74 19.80 14.84 19.48
CA GLN A 74 20.49 15.07 18.21
C GLN A 74 19.63 14.64 17.01
N LEU A 75 19.02 13.46 17.07
CA LEU A 75 18.08 12.99 16.05
C LEU A 75 16.88 13.92 15.91
N SER A 76 16.35 14.44 17.02
CA SER A 76 15.26 15.44 16.98
C SER A 76 15.65 16.67 16.16
N LYS A 77 16.91 17.12 16.26
CA LYS A 77 17.42 18.23 15.44
C LYS A 77 17.58 17.83 13.98
N THR A 78 18.19 16.67 13.70
CA THR A 78 18.35 16.13 12.34
C THR A 78 17.00 16.04 11.63
N PHE A 79 15.99 15.49 12.31
CA PHE A 79 14.66 15.31 11.76
C PHE A 79 13.82 16.59 11.77
N ARG A 80 14.39 17.75 12.15
CA ARG A 80 13.65 19.02 12.31
C ARG A 80 12.36 18.84 13.12
N ALA A 81 12.40 18.05 14.18
CA ALA A 81 11.22 17.77 14.98
C ALA A 81 10.74 19.04 15.70
N CYS A 82 9.42 19.25 15.77
CA CYS A 82 8.84 20.41 16.45
C CYS A 82 9.07 20.40 17.97
N LYS A 83 9.28 19.22 18.55
CA LYS A 83 9.60 18.97 19.95
C LYS A 83 10.69 17.91 20.05
N THR A 84 11.37 17.83 21.19
CA THR A 84 12.29 16.74 21.47
C THR A 84 11.53 15.42 21.55
N VAL A 85 11.80 14.55 20.58
CA VAL A 85 11.23 13.20 20.46
C VAL A 85 11.78 12.32 21.57
N LYS A 86 10.92 11.50 22.17
CA LYS A 86 11.25 10.69 23.34
C LYS A 86 11.51 9.23 23.02
N SER A 87 11.08 8.76 21.86
CA SER A 87 11.28 7.38 21.45
C SER A 87 12.01 7.26 20.12
N VAL A 88 13.01 6.37 20.06
CA VAL A 88 13.66 6.00 18.79
C VAL A 88 12.67 5.41 17.78
N TYR A 89 11.62 4.75 18.29
CA TYR A 89 10.54 4.20 17.48
C TYR A 89 9.81 5.27 16.67
N SER A 90 9.66 6.49 17.21
CA SER A 90 8.97 7.59 16.53
C SER A 90 9.72 8.04 15.27
N PHE A 91 11.05 8.09 15.29
CA PHE A 91 11.87 8.35 14.10
C PHE A 91 11.76 7.22 13.07
N ARG A 92 11.80 5.96 13.55
CA ARG A 92 11.64 4.79 12.68
C ARG A 92 10.29 4.79 11.98
N ASN A 93 9.22 5.00 12.73
CA ASN A 93 7.86 5.02 12.20
C ASN A 93 7.66 6.16 11.19
N TRP A 94 8.26 7.33 11.44
CA TRP A 94 8.21 8.47 10.52
C TRP A 94 8.88 8.16 9.17
N LEU A 95 10.08 7.56 9.17
CA LEU A 95 10.72 7.11 7.93
C LEU A 95 9.95 5.97 7.27
N TRP A 96 9.49 5.02 8.07
CA TRP A 96 8.76 3.85 7.58
C TRP A 96 7.52 4.25 6.80
N THR A 97 6.72 5.14 7.39
CA THR A 97 5.50 5.68 6.79
C THR A 97 5.82 6.36 5.46
N ALA A 98 6.84 7.22 5.40
CA ALA A 98 7.23 7.88 4.16
C ALA A 98 7.60 6.87 3.07
N PHE A 99 8.46 5.90 3.36
CA PHE A 99 8.93 4.97 2.32
C PHE A 99 7.83 3.99 1.87
N VAL A 100 7.00 3.48 2.79
CA VAL A 100 5.90 2.58 2.42
C VAL A 100 4.82 3.32 1.65
N TYR A 101 4.38 4.48 2.15
CA TYR A 101 3.26 5.20 1.53
C TYR A 101 3.69 5.80 0.19
N THR A 102 4.92 6.28 0.05
CA THR A 102 5.45 6.73 -1.25
C THR A 102 5.48 5.60 -2.28
N ALA A 103 5.81 4.35 -1.90
CA ALA A 103 5.71 3.23 -2.84
C ALA A 103 4.28 2.95 -3.29
N MET A 104 3.31 3.02 -2.37
CA MET A 104 1.89 2.87 -2.74
C MET A 104 1.45 3.94 -3.75
N VAL A 105 1.93 5.18 -3.62
CA VAL A 105 1.48 6.31 -4.47
C VAL A 105 2.54 6.77 -5.48
N ASP A 106 3.35 5.85 -5.99
CA ASP A 106 4.39 6.15 -7.00
C ASP A 106 3.79 6.40 -8.41
N TYR A 107 2.90 7.39 -8.49
CA TYR A 107 2.11 7.71 -9.66
C TYR A 107 2.92 8.43 -10.74
N PRO A 108 2.58 8.27 -12.03
CA PRO A 108 3.27 8.95 -13.12
C PRO A 108 2.92 10.43 -13.25
N THR A 109 1.96 10.93 -12.46
CA THR A 109 1.48 12.31 -12.46
C THR A 109 1.39 12.83 -11.02
N PRO A 110 1.47 14.16 -10.81
CA PRO A 110 1.34 14.73 -9.47
C PRO A 110 -0.01 14.39 -8.85
N ALA A 111 0.00 14.10 -7.56
CA ALA A 111 -1.17 13.63 -6.85
C ALA A 111 -1.25 14.21 -5.43
N ASN A 112 -2.49 14.45 -4.99
CA ASN A 112 -2.80 14.76 -3.60
C ASN A 112 -3.82 13.72 -3.10
N PHE A 113 -3.33 12.60 -2.57
CA PHE A 113 -4.20 11.55 -2.01
C PHE A 113 -3.84 11.25 -0.56
N LEU A 114 -2.64 10.71 -0.33
CA LEU A 114 -2.09 10.61 1.03
C LEU A 114 -1.43 11.93 1.41
N MET A 115 -0.54 12.42 0.55
CA MET A 115 0.12 13.72 0.65
C MET A 115 0.20 14.36 -0.74
N ASN A 116 0.50 15.66 -0.79
CA ASN A 116 0.89 16.35 -2.01
C ASN A 116 2.24 15.83 -2.48
N LEU A 117 2.28 15.13 -3.61
CA LEU A 117 3.48 14.49 -4.14
C LEU A 117 3.70 14.81 -5.63
N PRO A 118 4.97 14.89 -6.08
CA PRO A 118 5.29 15.02 -7.50
C PRO A 118 4.95 13.73 -8.25
N ALA A 119 5.04 13.80 -9.59
CA ALA A 119 5.12 12.60 -10.40
C ALA A 119 6.39 11.79 -10.05
N TYR A 120 6.26 10.46 -10.01
CA TYR A 120 7.32 9.50 -9.68
C TYR A 120 8.05 9.84 -8.37
N PRO A 121 7.35 9.92 -7.24
CA PRO A 121 7.94 10.35 -5.98
C PRO A 121 9.09 9.45 -5.49
N ILE A 122 9.13 8.14 -5.80
CA ILE A 122 10.31 7.30 -5.48
C ILE A 122 11.55 7.81 -6.21
N LYS A 123 11.41 8.14 -7.49
CA LYS A 123 12.49 8.69 -8.31
C LYS A 123 13.01 10.01 -7.75
N GLU A 124 12.11 10.89 -7.32
CA GLU A 124 12.50 12.15 -6.69
C GLU A 124 13.19 11.94 -5.33
N MET A 125 12.72 11.01 -4.50
CA MET A 125 13.42 10.61 -3.26
C MET A 125 14.84 10.11 -3.53
N CYS A 126 14.99 9.23 -4.52
CA CYS A 126 16.30 8.70 -4.87
C CYS A 126 17.22 9.76 -5.46
N LYS A 127 16.72 10.71 -6.26
CA LYS A 127 17.47 11.88 -6.71
C LYS A 127 17.97 12.73 -5.55
N ILE A 128 17.16 12.95 -4.52
CA ILE A 128 17.57 13.67 -3.31
C ILE A 128 18.77 12.98 -2.68
N ILE A 129 18.73 11.65 -2.49
CA ILE A 129 19.85 10.88 -1.94
C ILE A 129 21.12 11.03 -2.79
N HIS A 130 20.99 10.96 -4.12
CA HIS A 130 22.12 11.12 -5.04
C HIS A 130 22.73 12.52 -5.05
N GLY A 131 21.95 13.55 -4.71
CA GLY A 131 22.42 14.94 -4.65
C GLY A 131 23.37 15.24 -3.50
N PHE A 132 23.48 14.35 -2.51
CA PHE A 132 24.39 14.54 -1.38
C PHE A 132 25.86 14.28 -1.75
N PRO A 133 26.80 15.03 -1.15
CA PRO A 133 28.23 14.80 -1.38
C PRO A 133 28.69 13.43 -0.86
N ALA A 134 29.80 12.96 -1.40
CA ALA A 134 30.46 11.75 -0.93
C ALA A 134 30.80 11.88 0.57
N GLY A 135 30.51 10.84 1.36
CA GLY A 135 30.72 10.85 2.80
C GLY A 135 29.67 11.60 3.63
N ALA A 136 28.64 12.20 3.01
CA ALA A 136 27.53 12.76 3.78
C ALA A 136 26.79 11.68 4.58
N ASP A 137 26.27 12.10 5.73
CA ASP A 137 25.64 11.23 6.72
C ASP A 137 24.44 10.47 6.15
N ILE A 138 24.36 9.18 6.46
CA ILE A 138 23.30 8.29 5.94
C ILE A 138 21.93 8.66 6.51
N VAL A 139 21.85 9.07 7.78
CA VAL A 139 20.58 9.45 8.41
C VAL A 139 20.08 10.77 7.81
N ASP A 140 20.98 11.74 7.56
CA ASP A 140 20.62 12.99 6.88
C ASP A 140 20.08 12.74 5.46
N LYS A 141 20.70 11.82 4.70
CA LYS A 141 20.21 11.41 3.37
C LYS A 141 18.82 10.80 3.43
N ALA A 142 18.61 9.83 4.33
CA ALA A 142 17.34 9.15 4.49
C ALA A 142 16.24 10.12 4.94
N PHE A 143 16.55 11.01 5.89
CA PHE A 143 15.65 12.07 6.34
C PHE A 143 15.27 13.03 5.22
N ALA A 144 16.22 13.50 4.42
CA ALA A 144 15.95 14.42 3.32
C ALA A 144 15.06 13.77 2.24
N ALA A 145 15.31 12.51 1.92
CA ALA A 145 14.46 11.75 1.00
C ALA A 145 13.04 11.58 1.56
N ALA A 146 12.89 11.08 2.78
CA ALA A 146 11.59 10.91 3.43
C ALA A 146 10.84 12.24 3.64
N SER A 147 11.56 13.35 3.82
CA SER A 147 10.96 14.69 3.92
C SER A 147 10.17 15.08 2.66
N LEU A 148 10.48 14.51 1.49
CA LEU A 148 9.68 14.73 0.27
C LEU A 148 8.22 14.32 0.50
N TYR A 149 7.98 13.22 1.22
CA TYR A 149 6.63 12.74 1.51
C TYR A 149 5.82 13.74 2.35
N TYR A 150 6.47 14.34 3.34
CA TYR A 150 5.80 15.23 4.29
C TYR A 150 5.81 16.71 3.92
N ASN A 151 6.76 17.14 3.06
CA ASN A 151 7.03 18.55 2.81
C ASN A 151 7.47 18.81 1.36
N TYR A 152 6.79 18.22 0.39
CA TYR A 152 7.04 18.49 -1.04
C TYR A 152 6.82 19.98 -1.38
N THR A 153 5.82 20.62 -0.78
CA THR A 153 5.45 22.03 -0.99
C THR A 153 6.42 23.02 -0.34
N GLY A 154 7.28 22.57 0.59
CA GLY A 154 8.30 23.39 1.24
C GLY A 154 7.78 24.33 2.34
N ASP A 155 6.52 24.20 2.75
CA ASP A 155 5.85 25.03 3.75
C ASP A 155 6.05 24.55 5.20
N GLN A 156 6.49 23.30 5.42
CA GLN A 156 6.70 22.77 6.76
C GLN A 156 8.06 23.20 7.33
N THR A 157 8.03 23.88 8.48
CA THR A 157 9.22 24.36 9.19
C THR A 157 9.77 23.34 10.19
N CYS A 158 8.91 22.46 10.71
CA CYS A 158 9.26 21.34 11.57
C CYS A 158 8.28 20.16 11.38
N PHE A 159 8.61 18.98 11.91
CA PHE A 159 7.75 17.79 11.84
C PHE A 159 7.29 17.32 13.22
N GLN A 160 6.01 16.98 13.33
CA GLN A 160 5.45 16.37 14.54
C GLN A 160 5.55 14.84 14.42
N LEU A 161 6.49 14.24 15.18
CA LEU A 161 6.76 12.80 15.16
C LEU A 161 6.02 12.02 16.25
N GLU A 162 5.55 12.70 17.29
CA GLU A 162 4.85 12.15 18.46
C GLU A 162 3.56 12.93 18.71
N ASP A 163 2.56 12.26 19.28
CA ASP A 163 1.26 12.83 19.64
C ASP A 163 0.55 13.56 18.48
N GLY A 164 0.80 13.13 17.24
CA GLY A 164 0.19 13.68 16.04
C GLY A 164 -1.29 13.29 15.90
N GLU A 165 -2.02 14.05 15.07
CA GLU A 165 -3.38 13.69 14.69
C GLU A 165 -3.40 12.42 13.81
N ASP A 166 -4.57 11.79 13.69
CA ASP A 166 -4.84 10.67 12.78
C ASP A 166 -5.60 11.18 11.53
N PRO A 167 -4.94 11.87 10.59
CA PRO A 167 -5.61 12.54 9.46
C PRO A 167 -6.26 11.55 8.49
N HIS A 168 -5.91 10.26 8.56
CA HIS A 168 -6.41 9.23 7.66
C HIS A 168 -7.39 8.25 8.33
N GLY A 169 -7.77 8.49 9.60
CA GLY A 169 -8.72 7.64 10.31
C GLY A 169 -8.24 6.20 10.52
N LEU A 170 -6.92 6.01 10.65
CA LEU A 170 -6.26 4.72 10.85
C LEU A 170 -6.72 4.02 12.14
N SER A 171 -7.24 4.75 13.12
CA SER A 171 -7.83 4.18 14.34
C SER A 171 -8.97 3.21 14.05
N GLY A 172 -9.89 3.55 13.13
CA GLY A 172 -10.97 2.65 12.71
C GLY A 172 -10.46 1.43 11.95
N TRP A 173 -9.48 1.64 11.06
CA TRP A 173 -8.81 0.56 10.35
C TRP A 173 -8.04 -0.38 11.30
N GLY A 174 -7.40 0.16 12.33
CA GLY A 174 -6.68 -0.60 13.35
C GLY A 174 -7.61 -1.56 14.09
N TRP A 175 -8.83 -1.13 14.42
CA TRP A 175 -9.86 -2.01 14.98
C TRP A 175 -10.27 -3.13 13.99
N GLN A 176 -10.46 -2.80 12.71
CA GLN A 176 -10.76 -3.82 11.69
C GLN A 176 -9.62 -4.84 11.53
N ALA A 177 -8.36 -4.39 11.53
CA ALA A 177 -7.17 -5.24 11.47
C ALA A 177 -6.94 -6.06 12.76
N CYS A 178 -7.59 -5.66 13.86
CA CYS A 178 -7.60 -6.38 15.13
C CYS A 178 -8.79 -7.32 15.31
N THR A 179 -9.70 -7.38 14.33
CA THR A 179 -10.88 -8.23 14.37
C THR A 179 -10.93 -9.18 13.18
N GLU A 180 -11.10 -8.67 11.96
CA GLU A 180 -11.37 -9.49 10.76
C GLU A 180 -10.30 -9.31 9.67
N MET A 181 -9.75 -8.11 9.49
CA MET A 181 -8.76 -7.78 8.46
C MET A 181 -7.34 -8.16 8.87
N VAL A 182 -7.16 -9.39 9.34
CA VAL A 182 -5.90 -9.91 9.86
C VAL A 182 -5.00 -10.34 8.70
N MET A 183 -4.14 -9.43 8.25
CA MET A 183 -3.26 -9.63 7.11
C MET A 183 -1.82 -9.85 7.60
N PRO A 184 -1.32 -11.09 7.65
CA PRO A 184 0.03 -11.38 8.14
C PRO A 184 1.10 -10.83 7.19
N MET A 185 2.17 -10.26 7.76
CA MET A 185 3.30 -9.69 7.02
C MET A 185 4.62 -9.94 7.74
N THR A 186 5.64 -10.37 7.00
CA THR A 186 7.00 -10.53 7.51
C THR A 186 7.97 -9.65 6.71
N ILE A 187 9.14 -9.42 7.28
CA ILE A 187 10.21 -8.66 6.64
C ILE A 187 11.47 -9.48 6.73
N SER A 188 12.04 -9.81 5.58
CA SER A 188 13.26 -10.59 5.49
C SER A 188 14.50 -9.70 5.56
N ASN A 189 15.67 -10.33 5.73
CA ASN A 189 16.97 -9.62 5.74
C ASN A 189 17.31 -9.00 4.39
N GLU A 190 16.66 -9.41 3.30
CA GLU A 190 16.86 -8.87 1.95
C GLU A 190 16.11 -7.54 1.76
N SER A 191 15.09 -7.27 2.57
CA SER A 191 14.33 -6.01 2.55
C SER A 191 15.24 -4.81 2.83
N MET A 192 14.80 -3.62 2.41
CA MET A 192 15.39 -2.37 2.90
C MET A 192 14.91 -2.00 4.30
N PHE A 193 13.92 -2.70 4.87
CA PHE A 193 13.41 -2.46 6.22
C PHE A 193 14.03 -3.45 7.23
N PRO A 194 14.05 -3.09 8.54
CA PRO A 194 14.46 -4.00 9.60
C PRO A 194 13.66 -5.32 9.58
N PRO A 195 14.31 -6.47 9.78
CA PRO A 195 13.63 -7.76 9.81
C PRO A 195 12.53 -7.83 10.87
N PHE A 196 11.43 -8.48 10.53
CA PHE A 196 10.26 -8.62 11.39
C PHE A 196 9.57 -9.95 11.12
N THR A 197 9.15 -10.62 12.18
CA THR A 197 8.37 -11.86 12.10
C THR A 197 7.00 -11.64 12.72
N PHE A 198 5.96 -11.96 11.96
CA PHE A 198 4.59 -11.94 12.42
C PHE A 198 4.25 -13.22 13.19
N THR A 199 3.53 -13.08 14.29
CA THR A 199 2.90 -14.18 15.01
C THR A 199 1.44 -13.82 15.29
N TYR A 200 0.55 -14.81 15.24
CA TYR A 200 -0.86 -14.59 15.54
C TYR A 200 -1.06 -14.29 17.04
N GLU A 201 -0.23 -14.89 17.90
CA GLU A 201 -0.23 -14.67 19.34
C GLU A 201 0.13 -13.22 19.67
N GLY A 202 1.27 -12.72 19.13
CA GLY A 202 1.69 -11.34 19.33
C GLY A 202 0.64 -10.35 18.81
N LYS A 203 0.12 -10.58 17.60
CA LYS A 203 -0.98 -9.76 17.06
C LYS A 203 -2.22 -9.80 17.96
N SER A 204 -2.55 -10.95 18.53
CA SER A 204 -3.70 -11.07 19.43
C SER A 204 -3.52 -10.30 20.73
N ASP A 205 -2.32 -10.30 21.30
CA ASP A 205 -2.05 -9.60 22.56
C ASP A 205 -1.99 -8.09 22.36
N ASP A 206 -1.36 -7.61 21.28
CA ASP A 206 -1.36 -6.19 20.91
C ASP A 206 -2.79 -5.68 20.71
N CYS A 207 -3.61 -6.43 19.98
CA CYS A 207 -5.01 -6.07 19.75
C CYS A 207 -5.85 -6.05 21.02
N PHE A 208 -5.58 -6.97 21.95
CA PHE A 208 -6.27 -6.98 23.23
C PHE A 208 -5.89 -5.76 24.08
N GLN A 209 -4.61 -5.36 24.06
CA GLN A 209 -4.14 -4.16 24.77
C GLN A 209 -4.72 -2.87 24.17
N SER A 210 -4.73 -2.73 22.83
CA SER A 210 -5.17 -1.50 22.18
C SER A 210 -6.70 -1.35 22.11
N TYR A 211 -7.44 -2.45 21.94
CA TYR A 211 -8.87 -2.41 21.61
C TYR A 211 -9.75 -3.33 22.46
N GLY A 212 -9.17 -4.14 23.36
CA GLY A 212 -9.93 -5.09 24.18
C GLY A 212 -10.55 -6.26 23.40
N VAL A 213 -10.11 -6.49 22.16
CA VAL A 213 -10.62 -7.55 21.28
C VAL A 213 -9.49 -8.51 20.88
N ARG A 214 -9.84 -9.76 20.59
CA ARG A 214 -8.92 -10.72 19.98
C ARG A 214 -9.31 -10.98 18.51
N PRO A 215 -8.33 -11.03 17.59
CA PRO A 215 -8.58 -11.23 16.18
C PRO A 215 -9.17 -12.60 15.88
N ARG A 216 -9.99 -12.67 14.82
CA ARG A 216 -10.51 -13.90 14.21
C ARG A 216 -9.79 -14.11 12.87
N PRO A 217 -8.55 -14.64 12.87
CA PRO A 217 -7.65 -14.59 11.71
C PRO A 217 -8.22 -15.27 10.46
N HIS A 218 -9.03 -16.31 10.63
CA HIS A 218 -9.59 -17.10 9.53
C HIS A 218 -11.02 -16.68 9.14
N TRP A 219 -11.54 -15.57 9.67
CA TRP A 219 -12.91 -15.13 9.39
C TRP A 219 -13.11 -14.76 7.92
N ILE A 220 -12.24 -13.90 7.37
CA ILE A 220 -12.30 -13.49 5.97
C ILE A 220 -12.11 -14.67 5.02
N THR A 221 -11.19 -15.59 5.35
CA THR A 221 -10.94 -16.76 4.51
C THR A 221 -12.08 -17.77 4.56
N THR A 222 -12.81 -17.85 5.67
CA THR A 222 -14.06 -18.61 5.78
C THR A 222 -15.17 -17.98 4.95
N GLU A 223 -15.36 -16.67 5.06
CA GLU A 223 -16.48 -15.97 4.40
C GLU A 223 -16.34 -15.87 2.89
N TYR A 224 -15.13 -15.65 2.38
CA TYR A 224 -14.93 -15.26 0.97
C TYR A 224 -14.13 -16.28 0.15
N GLY A 225 -13.91 -17.49 0.68
CA GLY A 225 -13.36 -18.62 -0.06
C GLY A 225 -11.88 -18.94 0.19
N GLY A 226 -11.15 -18.07 0.88
CA GLY A 226 -9.83 -18.34 1.44
C GLY A 226 -8.82 -18.95 0.46
N ASN A 227 -8.15 -20.03 0.86
CA ASN A 227 -7.15 -20.75 0.04
C ASN A 227 -7.68 -21.29 -1.30
N ARG A 228 -9.00 -21.30 -1.51
CA ARG A 228 -9.65 -21.78 -2.75
C ARG A 228 -10.47 -20.68 -3.42
N ILE A 229 -10.17 -19.42 -3.13
CA ILE A 229 -10.90 -18.26 -3.64
C ILE A 229 -10.90 -18.20 -5.18
N ASP A 230 -9.86 -18.70 -5.84
CA ASP A 230 -9.82 -18.86 -7.29
C ASP A 230 -10.95 -19.76 -7.80
N LEU A 231 -11.19 -20.90 -7.15
CA LEU A 231 -12.27 -21.83 -7.49
C LEU A 231 -13.64 -21.30 -7.08
N VAL A 232 -13.73 -20.62 -5.94
CA VAL A 232 -14.99 -19.98 -5.50
C VAL A 232 -15.40 -18.90 -6.49
N LEU A 233 -14.48 -18.00 -6.86
CA LEU A 233 -14.73 -16.98 -7.88
C LEU A 233 -15.05 -17.63 -9.23
N LYS A 234 -14.32 -18.67 -9.66
CA LYS A 234 -14.59 -19.37 -10.92
C LYS A 234 -15.99 -20.01 -10.99
N ARG A 235 -16.49 -20.53 -9.87
CA ARG A 235 -17.78 -21.26 -9.82
C ARG A 235 -18.97 -20.37 -9.52
N PHE A 236 -18.79 -19.34 -8.69
CA PHE A 236 -19.89 -18.56 -8.12
C PHE A 236 -19.76 -17.06 -8.40
N GLY A 237 -18.60 -16.59 -8.84
CA GLY A 237 -18.38 -15.20 -9.21
C GLY A 237 -18.65 -14.94 -10.69
N SER A 238 -18.90 -13.67 -11.02
CA SER A 238 -19.07 -13.19 -12.39
C SER A 238 -18.98 -11.66 -12.42
N ASN A 239 -18.60 -11.10 -13.56
CA ASN A 239 -18.55 -9.65 -13.81
C ASN A 239 -17.69 -8.91 -12.77
N ILE A 240 -16.43 -9.33 -12.63
CA ILE A 240 -15.47 -8.68 -11.74
C ILE A 240 -14.20 -8.35 -12.53
N ILE A 241 -13.79 -7.09 -12.49
CA ILE A 241 -12.46 -6.66 -12.91
C ILE A 241 -11.57 -6.59 -11.67
N PHE A 242 -10.41 -7.23 -11.72
CA PHE A 242 -9.32 -7.00 -10.77
C PHE A 242 -8.21 -6.22 -11.47
N SER A 243 -8.16 -4.91 -11.27
CA SER A 243 -7.05 -4.08 -11.77
C SER A 243 -5.92 -4.02 -10.75
N ASN A 244 -4.67 -4.19 -11.17
CA ASN A 244 -3.50 -4.11 -10.29
C ASN A 244 -2.32 -3.45 -11.01
N GLY A 245 -1.62 -2.56 -10.31
CA GLY A 245 -0.34 -2.03 -10.74
C GLY A 245 0.83 -2.77 -10.09
N MET A 246 1.86 -3.15 -10.84
CA MET A 246 2.97 -3.96 -10.29
C MET A 246 3.97 -3.16 -9.45
N ARG A 247 3.88 -1.82 -9.43
CA ARG A 247 4.57 -0.95 -8.45
C ARG A 247 3.74 -0.73 -7.18
N ASP A 248 2.50 -1.24 -7.13
CA ASP A 248 1.74 -1.26 -5.89
C ASP A 248 2.17 -2.47 -5.05
N PRO A 249 2.68 -2.28 -3.82
CA PRO A 249 3.03 -3.41 -2.96
C PRO A 249 1.82 -4.28 -2.60
N TRP A 250 0.58 -3.75 -2.63
CA TRP A 250 -0.63 -4.53 -2.40
C TRP A 250 -1.00 -5.49 -3.55
N SER A 251 -0.47 -5.27 -4.76
CA SER A 251 -0.72 -6.13 -5.92
C SER A 251 -0.33 -7.59 -5.69
N ARG A 252 0.61 -7.84 -4.77
CA ARG A 252 1.06 -9.19 -4.38
C ARG A 252 -0.03 -10.02 -3.71
N GLY A 253 -0.95 -9.35 -3.02
CA GLY A 253 -2.16 -9.96 -2.46
C GLY A 253 -3.35 -9.93 -3.42
N GLY A 254 -3.17 -9.46 -4.66
CA GLY A 254 -4.24 -9.27 -5.64
C GLY A 254 -4.44 -10.45 -6.59
N VAL A 255 -5.53 -10.41 -7.36
CA VAL A 255 -5.77 -11.35 -8.47
C VAL A 255 -5.09 -10.81 -9.73
N LEU A 256 -4.05 -11.51 -10.18
CA LEU A 256 -3.18 -11.06 -11.29
C LEU A 256 -3.40 -11.82 -12.61
N LYS A 257 -4.37 -12.74 -12.66
CA LYS A 257 -4.70 -13.52 -13.86
C LYS A 257 -6.21 -13.68 -13.99
N ASN A 258 -6.69 -13.79 -15.23
CA ASN A 258 -8.09 -14.09 -15.51
C ASN A 258 -8.47 -15.42 -14.83
N ILE A 259 -9.61 -15.42 -14.14
CA ILE A 259 -10.18 -16.59 -13.47
C ILE A 259 -11.23 -17.25 -14.37
N SER A 260 -11.97 -16.44 -15.13
CA SER A 260 -12.99 -16.87 -16.10
C SER A 260 -13.10 -15.86 -17.24
N SER A 261 -14.06 -16.05 -18.15
CA SER A 261 -14.37 -15.07 -19.22
C SER A 261 -14.97 -13.76 -18.70
N SER A 262 -15.54 -13.76 -17.49
CA SER A 262 -16.19 -12.59 -16.87
C SER A 262 -15.51 -12.10 -15.58
N ILE A 263 -14.50 -12.83 -15.10
CA ILE A 263 -13.63 -12.43 -13.99
C ILE A 263 -12.23 -12.28 -14.53
N ILE A 264 -11.86 -11.03 -14.78
CA ILE A 264 -10.67 -10.67 -15.55
C ILE A 264 -9.71 -9.87 -14.68
N ALA A 265 -8.41 -10.02 -14.95
CA ALA A 265 -7.36 -9.26 -14.32
C ALA A 265 -6.75 -8.29 -15.34
N LEU A 266 -6.69 -7.00 -14.99
CA LEU A 266 -6.01 -5.96 -15.77
C LEU A 266 -4.76 -5.54 -15.00
N VAL A 267 -3.60 -6.02 -15.45
CA VAL A 267 -2.33 -5.82 -14.73
C VAL A 267 -1.43 -4.88 -15.52
N THR A 268 -0.97 -3.81 -14.87
CA THR A 268 -0.05 -2.83 -15.48
C THR A 268 1.31 -2.88 -14.81
N GLU A 269 2.38 -2.90 -15.61
CA GLU A 269 3.76 -3.02 -15.09
C GLU A 269 4.18 -1.81 -14.25
N LYS A 270 3.73 -0.62 -14.63
CA LYS A 270 4.15 0.66 -14.01
C LYS A 270 3.08 1.30 -13.12
N GLY A 271 1.92 0.66 -12.96
CA GLY A 271 0.86 1.15 -12.09
C GLY A 271 1.26 1.09 -10.63
N ALA A 272 0.95 2.14 -9.88
CA ALA A 272 0.95 2.13 -8.42
C ALA A 272 -0.49 1.93 -7.90
N HIS A 273 -0.74 2.18 -6.62
CA HIS A 273 -1.99 1.81 -5.95
C HIS A 273 -3.22 2.49 -6.59
N HIS A 274 -4.08 1.68 -7.20
CA HIS A 274 -5.35 2.05 -7.84
C HIS A 274 -5.30 3.31 -8.75
N LEU A 275 -4.26 3.41 -9.59
CA LEU A 275 -4.07 4.56 -10.49
C LEU A 275 -5.22 4.74 -11.51
N ASP A 276 -5.86 3.65 -11.92
CA ASP A 276 -7.04 3.62 -12.76
C ASP A 276 -8.19 4.46 -12.22
N PHE A 277 -8.36 4.53 -10.90
CA PHE A 277 -9.42 5.31 -10.25
C PHE A 277 -9.10 6.80 -10.06
N ARG A 278 -7.86 7.23 -10.33
CA ARG A 278 -7.52 8.66 -10.28
C ARG A 278 -8.21 9.42 -11.42
N SER A 279 -8.48 10.69 -11.18
CA SER A 279 -8.96 11.60 -12.22
C SER A 279 -7.99 11.64 -13.40
N ALA A 280 -8.55 11.68 -14.61
CA ALA A 280 -7.76 11.79 -15.83
C ALA A 280 -7.00 13.13 -15.87
N THR A 281 -5.75 13.08 -16.33
CA THR A 281 -4.93 14.26 -16.58
C THR A 281 -4.38 14.23 -18.00
N LYS A 282 -3.98 15.40 -18.52
CA LYS A 282 -3.33 15.50 -19.84
C LYS A 282 -1.96 14.82 -19.90
N ASP A 283 -1.37 14.56 -18.74
CA ASP A 283 -0.04 13.98 -18.58
C ASP A 283 -0.10 12.47 -18.27
N ASP A 284 -1.30 11.87 -18.28
CA ASP A 284 -1.48 10.44 -18.08
C ASP A 284 -0.82 9.66 -19.23
N PRO A 285 0.02 8.65 -18.93
CA PRO A 285 0.59 7.79 -19.96
C PRO A 285 -0.49 7.02 -20.74
N ASP A 286 -0.21 6.73 -22.02
CA ASP A 286 -1.11 5.97 -22.90
C ASP A 286 -1.60 4.64 -22.30
N TRP A 287 -0.74 3.95 -21.54
CA TRP A 287 -1.10 2.69 -20.90
C TRP A 287 -2.14 2.84 -19.78
N VAL A 288 -2.17 3.98 -19.08
CA VAL A 288 -3.21 4.30 -18.08
C VAL A 288 -4.53 4.57 -18.79
N VAL A 289 -4.48 5.37 -19.86
CA VAL A 289 -5.64 5.68 -20.69
C VAL A 289 -6.24 4.41 -21.27
N GLU A 290 -5.39 3.52 -21.79
CA GLU A 290 -5.81 2.23 -22.33
C GLU A 290 -6.41 1.31 -21.25
N GLN A 291 -5.82 1.25 -20.05
CA GLN A 291 -6.39 0.49 -18.94
C GLN A 291 -7.82 0.94 -18.62
N ARG A 292 -8.02 2.25 -18.42
CA ARG A 292 -9.36 2.82 -18.15
C ARG A 292 -10.33 2.57 -19.30
N ARG A 293 -9.86 2.67 -20.55
CA ARG A 293 -10.68 2.38 -21.73
C ARG A 293 -11.14 0.92 -21.75
N GLN A 294 -10.27 -0.03 -21.37
CA GLN A 294 -10.64 -1.43 -21.23
C GLN A 294 -11.69 -1.64 -20.14
N GLU A 295 -11.47 -1.07 -18.95
CA GLU A 295 -12.42 -1.13 -17.83
C GLU A 295 -13.80 -0.63 -18.24
N VAL A 296 -13.88 0.57 -18.83
CA VAL A 296 -15.15 1.15 -19.31
C VAL A 296 -15.81 0.28 -20.37
N LYS A 297 -15.03 -0.25 -21.32
CA LYS A 297 -15.58 -1.14 -22.37
C LYS A 297 -16.22 -2.39 -21.78
N ILE A 298 -15.58 -2.98 -20.76
CA ILE A 298 -16.10 -4.18 -20.09
C ILE A 298 -17.36 -3.85 -19.28
N ILE A 299 -17.34 -2.74 -18.53
CA ILE A 299 -18.51 -2.28 -17.76
C ILE A 299 -19.70 -2.00 -18.69
N GLN A 300 -19.47 -1.34 -19.82
CA GLN A 300 -20.50 -1.09 -20.82
C GLN A 300 -21.11 -2.40 -21.33
N GLY A 301 -20.28 -3.40 -21.63
CA GLY A 301 -20.76 -4.73 -22.03
C GLY A 301 -21.64 -5.40 -20.97
N TRP A 302 -21.34 -5.22 -19.68
CA TRP A 302 -22.21 -5.73 -18.60
C TRP A 302 -23.57 -5.02 -18.55
N ILE A 303 -23.59 -3.69 -18.76
CA ILE A 303 -24.82 -2.89 -18.78
C ILE A 303 -25.67 -3.24 -20.00
N ASP A 304 -25.04 -3.39 -21.16
CA ASP A 304 -25.73 -3.74 -22.40
C ASP A 304 -26.41 -5.12 -22.28
N GLN A 305 -25.68 -6.14 -21.80
CA GLN A 305 -26.24 -7.47 -21.55
C GLN A 305 -27.43 -7.42 -20.59
N TYR A 306 -27.33 -6.65 -19.50
CA TYR A 306 -28.41 -6.52 -18.53
C TYR A 306 -29.68 -5.91 -19.16
N ASN A 307 -29.53 -4.88 -20.01
CA ASN A 307 -30.66 -4.27 -20.71
C ASN A 307 -31.28 -5.22 -21.75
N GLU A 308 -30.47 -6.02 -22.44
CA GLU A 308 -30.95 -7.06 -23.36
C GLU A 308 -31.78 -8.11 -22.61
N ASP A 309 -31.32 -8.56 -21.44
CA ASP A 309 -32.03 -9.53 -20.61
C ASP A 309 -33.40 -8.97 -20.16
N LEU A 310 -33.46 -7.71 -19.72
CA LEU A 310 -34.72 -7.05 -19.35
C LEU A 310 -35.71 -6.91 -20.52
N ALA A 311 -35.20 -6.61 -21.72
CA ALA A 311 -36.01 -6.50 -22.92
C ALA A 311 -36.57 -7.86 -23.37
N GLN A 312 -35.88 -8.97 -23.08
CA GLN A 312 -36.38 -10.32 -23.34
C GLN A 312 -37.47 -10.73 -22.37
N ILE A 313 -37.38 -10.34 -21.10
CA ILE A 313 -38.40 -10.63 -20.07
C ILE A 313 -39.70 -9.83 -20.31
N SER A 314 -39.59 -8.66 -20.94
CA SER A 314 -40.73 -7.77 -21.20
C SER A 314 -41.54 -8.12 -22.47
N LYS A 315 -41.16 -9.19 -23.18
CA LYS A 315 -41.88 -9.74 -24.34
C LYS A 315 -42.68 -10.98 -23.95
#